data_AF-A0A1F8XTU4-F1
#
_entry.id   AF-A0A1F8XTU4-F1
#
_cell.length_a   1.000
_cell.length_b   1.000
_cell.length_c   1.000
_cell.angle_alpha   90.00
_cell.angle_beta   90.00
_cell.angle_gamma   90.00
#
_symmetry.space_group_name_H-M   'P 1'
#
loop_
_entity.id
_entity.type
_entity.pdbx_description
1 polymer ?
#
loop_
_entity_poly.entity_id
_entity_poly.type
_entity_poly.pdbx_seq_one_letter_code
_entity_poly.pdbx_strand_id
1 'polypeptide(L)'
;MAKLAYLILLTLLPALFPALSYGSEESVRARLLGSRSVDALYSIDDYLTVVSGNEAGDIEAELKAICTEGLKIDGDGAVCGELFETRRLEGPKDSGKAFFIVLNASPQPFVYRNSLPSLNELTAPVNGIKIKEGYRSVDLLQYMSALCKIENGTPEMVVSKRYGRTVRLTKVGGIEAFNYFLSSGEGKDPWYFACHGDQRFVIEKDYTYSSKDEQRPFYYRNRGLEGIDFVKEDGLRTDKNPEDFSRMMSSMF
;
A
#
# COMPACT_ATOMS: atom_id res chain seq x y z
N MET A 1 -72.43 13.75 -19.41
CA MET A 1 -71.14 14.14 -20.02
C MET A 1 -70.06 13.44 -19.18
N ALA A 2 -69.66 12.20 -19.47
CA ALA A 2 -68.64 11.77 -20.46
C ALA A 2 -67.30 12.50 -20.25
N LYS A 3 -66.09 11.92 -20.21
CA LYS A 3 -65.49 10.56 -20.22
C LYS A 3 -63.96 10.79 -20.00
N LEU A 4 -63.19 9.71 -19.83
CA LEU A 4 -61.70 9.59 -19.86
C LEU A 4 -60.97 10.03 -18.57
N ALA A 5 -60.44 9.15 -17.71
CA ALA A 5 -59.63 7.93 -17.90
C ALA A 5 -58.33 8.18 -18.67
N TYR A 6 -57.26 8.53 -17.93
CA TYR A 6 -55.87 8.35 -18.36
C TYR A 6 -55.25 7.24 -17.51
N LEU A 7 -55.36 6.03 -18.05
CA LEU A 7 -54.57 4.86 -17.74
C LEU A 7 -53.30 4.97 -18.61
N ILE A 8 -52.13 4.55 -18.11
CA ILE A 8 -51.14 3.67 -18.80
C ILE A 8 -49.69 3.92 -18.35
N LEU A 9 -49.12 2.83 -17.79
CA LEU A 9 -47.73 2.39 -17.79
C LEU A 9 -46.64 3.38 -17.34
N LEU A 10 -46.32 3.33 -16.04
CA LEU A 10 -44.90 3.34 -15.66
C LEU A 10 -44.37 1.91 -15.87
N THR A 11 -43.61 1.75 -16.95
CA THR A 11 -42.89 0.54 -17.31
C THR A 11 -41.92 0.15 -16.20
N LEU A 12 -42.15 -1.01 -15.59
CA LEU A 12 -41.11 -1.82 -14.95
C LEU A 12 -40.03 -2.11 -16.01
N LEU A 13 -38.92 -1.36 -15.98
CA LEU A 13 -37.66 -1.85 -16.52
C LEU A 13 -37.10 -2.81 -15.46
N PRO A 14 -37.09 -4.14 -15.68
CA PRO A 14 -36.10 -4.95 -15.02
C PRO A 14 -34.75 -4.48 -15.58
N ALA A 15 -33.91 -3.91 -14.72
CA ALA A 15 -32.52 -3.71 -15.04
C ALA A 15 -31.93 -5.07 -15.40
N LEU A 16 -31.79 -5.33 -16.71
CA LEU A 16 -30.92 -6.35 -17.26
C LEU A 16 -29.50 -5.92 -16.93
N PHE A 17 -29.06 -6.18 -15.71
CA PHE A 17 -27.64 -6.38 -15.46
C PHE A 17 -27.32 -7.77 -16.02
N PRO A 18 -26.46 -7.90 -17.04
CA PRO A 18 -25.87 -9.20 -17.30
C PRO A 18 -25.14 -9.58 -16.01
N ALA A 19 -25.64 -10.61 -15.33
CA ALA A 19 -24.85 -11.34 -14.37
C ALA A 19 -23.72 -11.97 -15.18
N LEU A 20 -22.61 -11.24 -15.30
CA LEU A 20 -21.32 -11.80 -15.65
C LEU A 20 -20.97 -12.76 -14.52
N SER A 21 -21.48 -13.97 -14.62
CA SER A 21 -20.92 -15.14 -13.97
C SER A 21 -19.59 -15.45 -14.67
N TYR A 22 -18.62 -14.55 -14.55
CA TYR A 22 -17.23 -14.98 -14.50
C TYR A 22 -17.17 -15.90 -13.28
N GLY A 23 -16.82 -17.17 -13.48
CA GLY A 23 -16.33 -17.97 -12.36
C GLY A 23 -15.20 -17.16 -11.76
N SER A 24 -15.46 -16.49 -10.63
CA SER A 24 -14.60 -15.42 -10.15
C SER A 24 -13.34 -16.09 -9.64
N GLU A 25 -12.37 -16.25 -10.52
CA GLU A 25 -11.04 -16.63 -10.11
C GLU A 25 -10.62 -15.67 -9.01
N GLU A 26 -10.37 -16.24 -7.84
CA GLU A 26 -9.95 -15.48 -6.67
C GLU A 26 -8.70 -14.67 -7.05
N SER A 27 -8.66 -13.39 -6.68
CA SER A 27 -7.56 -12.51 -7.05
C SER A 27 -6.24 -13.02 -6.48
N VAL A 28 -5.10 -12.67 -7.10
CA VAL A 28 -3.76 -13.11 -6.64
C VAL A 28 -3.58 -12.79 -5.15
N ARG A 29 -3.95 -11.59 -4.73
CA ARG A 29 -3.90 -11.12 -3.34
C ARG A 29 -4.78 -11.96 -2.41
N ALA A 30 -5.98 -12.33 -2.82
CA ALA A 30 -6.87 -13.16 -2.01
C ALA A 30 -6.34 -14.60 -1.88
N ARG A 31 -5.79 -15.18 -2.96
CA ARG A 31 -5.09 -16.48 -2.89
C ARG A 31 -3.87 -16.44 -1.96
N LEU A 32 -3.04 -15.39 -2.05
CA LEU A 32 -1.89 -15.18 -1.15
C LEU A 32 -2.32 -14.97 0.31
N LEU A 33 -3.49 -14.35 0.55
CA LEU A 33 -4.06 -14.19 1.89
C LEU A 33 -4.45 -15.53 2.51
N GLY A 34 -4.92 -16.48 1.69
CA GLY A 34 -5.26 -17.85 2.10
C GLY A 34 -4.06 -18.80 2.27
N SER A 35 -2.90 -18.45 1.70
CA SER A 35 -1.69 -19.28 1.80
C SER A 35 -1.17 -19.37 3.23
N ARG A 36 -0.67 -20.56 3.61
CA ARG A 36 -0.01 -20.82 4.90
C ARG A 36 1.45 -20.38 4.92
N SER A 37 2.08 -20.26 3.76
CA SER A 37 3.48 -19.84 3.61
C SER A 37 3.67 -18.33 3.75
N VAL A 38 2.59 -17.57 3.59
CA VAL A 38 2.58 -16.12 3.78
C VAL A 38 2.24 -15.84 5.24
N ASP A 39 3.19 -15.28 5.99
CA ASP A 39 2.99 -14.85 7.37
C ASP A 39 2.27 -13.50 7.43
N ALA A 40 2.67 -12.58 6.55
CA ALA A 40 2.06 -11.25 6.47
C ALA A 40 1.88 -10.82 5.02
N LEU A 41 0.78 -10.12 4.76
CA LEU A 41 0.39 -9.52 3.50
C LEU A 41 0.02 -8.07 3.73
N TYR A 42 0.67 -7.18 2.99
CA TYR A 42 0.45 -5.74 3.00
C TYR A 42 -0.12 -5.31 1.64
N SER A 43 -1.26 -4.62 1.64
CA SER A 43 -1.80 -3.92 0.47
C SER A 43 -1.29 -2.50 0.46
N ILE A 44 -0.38 -2.19 -0.47
CA ILE A 44 0.21 -0.86 -0.58
C ILE A 44 -0.72 0.06 -1.37
N ASP A 45 -1.24 -0.45 -2.49
CA ASP A 45 -2.25 0.20 -3.32
C ASP A 45 -3.09 -0.88 -4.06
N ASP A 46 -3.89 -0.48 -5.04
CA ASP A 46 -4.79 -1.38 -5.75
C ASP A 46 -4.03 -2.43 -6.60
N TYR A 47 -2.79 -2.17 -7.02
CA TYR A 47 -2.00 -3.08 -7.86
C TYR A 47 -0.86 -3.73 -7.08
N LEU A 48 -0.33 -3.07 -6.06
CA LEU A 48 0.88 -3.47 -5.36
C LEU A 48 0.56 -4.19 -4.04
N THR A 49 1.14 -5.37 -3.89
CA THR A 49 1.06 -6.17 -2.66
C THR A 49 2.47 -6.52 -2.21
N VAL A 50 2.73 -6.49 -0.91
CA VAL A 50 3.95 -7.07 -0.35
C VAL A 50 3.58 -8.24 0.53
N VAL A 51 4.25 -9.37 0.34
CA VAL A 51 4.10 -10.55 1.19
C VAL A 51 5.40 -10.85 1.90
N SER A 52 5.29 -11.46 3.09
CA SER A 52 6.44 -11.98 3.83
C SER A 52 6.16 -13.36 4.39
N GLY A 53 7.22 -14.12 4.61
CA GLY A 53 7.16 -15.49 5.15
C GLY A 53 8.53 -15.94 5.65
N ASN A 54 8.57 -17.11 6.30
CA ASN A 54 9.79 -17.61 6.93
C ASN A 54 10.82 -18.09 5.90
N GLU A 55 10.39 -18.70 4.81
CA GLU A 55 11.26 -19.24 3.77
C GLU A 55 10.91 -18.65 2.40
N ALA A 56 11.93 -18.19 1.67
CA ALA A 56 11.74 -17.63 0.34
C ALA A 56 11.14 -18.67 -0.64
N GLY A 57 11.64 -19.92 -0.57
CA GLY A 57 11.20 -21.00 -1.44
C GLY A 57 9.72 -21.35 -1.29
N ASP A 58 9.16 -21.21 -0.08
CA ASP A 58 7.74 -21.47 0.16
C ASP A 58 6.85 -20.41 -0.48
N ILE A 59 7.24 -19.13 -0.40
CA ILE A 59 6.50 -18.04 -1.06
C ILE A 59 6.63 -18.16 -2.58
N GLU A 60 7.81 -18.49 -3.10
CA GLU A 60 8.04 -18.74 -4.52
C GLU A 60 7.19 -19.91 -5.04
N ALA A 61 7.05 -20.98 -4.26
CA ALA A 61 6.20 -22.11 -4.59
C ALA A 61 4.72 -21.71 -4.68
N GLU A 62 4.24 -20.85 -3.77
CA GLU A 62 2.87 -20.32 -3.81
C GLU A 62 2.62 -19.41 -5.01
N LEU A 63 3.55 -18.49 -5.30
CA LEU A 63 3.47 -17.64 -6.49
C LEU A 63 3.47 -18.48 -7.78
N LYS A 64 4.29 -19.54 -7.82
CA LYS A 64 4.30 -20.49 -8.94
C LYS A 64 2.98 -21.27 -9.04
N ALA A 65 2.37 -21.66 -7.92
CA ALA A 65 1.09 -22.36 -7.91
C ALA A 65 -0.08 -21.47 -8.36
N ILE A 66 -0.03 -20.17 -8.05
CA ILE A 66 -0.99 -19.19 -8.57
C ILE A 66 -0.81 -19.01 -10.09
N CYS A 67 0.42 -19.14 -10.59
CA CYS A 67 0.75 -18.94 -12.00
C CYS A 67 0.50 -20.18 -12.88
N THR A 68 -0.72 -20.32 -13.41
CA THR A 68 -1.11 -21.45 -14.27
C THR A 68 -0.43 -21.46 -15.65
N GLU A 69 -0.05 -20.29 -16.17
CA GLU A 69 0.61 -20.13 -17.49
C GLU A 69 2.12 -20.39 -17.46
N GLY A 70 2.68 -20.65 -16.29
CA GLY A 70 4.11 -20.86 -16.08
C GLY A 70 4.85 -19.56 -15.71
N LEU A 71 5.48 -19.59 -14.54
CA LEU A 71 6.25 -18.47 -14.01
C LEU A 71 7.59 -18.35 -14.76
N LYS A 72 7.87 -17.19 -15.38
CA LYS A 72 9.13 -16.90 -16.08
C LYS A 72 10.05 -16.10 -15.17
N ILE A 73 11.27 -16.57 -14.95
CA ILE A 73 12.25 -15.84 -14.13
C ILE A 73 12.86 -14.69 -14.95
N ASP A 74 12.94 -13.51 -14.34
CA ASP A 74 13.56 -12.31 -14.91
C ASP A 74 14.43 -11.62 -13.85
N GLY A 75 15.74 -11.90 -13.90
CA GLY A 75 16.70 -11.39 -12.91
C GLY A 75 16.42 -11.87 -11.49
N ASP A 76 16.20 -10.93 -10.58
CA ASP A 76 15.79 -11.14 -9.18
C ASP A 76 14.26 -11.25 -9.01
N GLY A 77 13.53 -11.25 -10.13
CA GLY A 77 12.10 -11.32 -10.21
C GLY A 77 11.57 -12.48 -11.02
N ALA A 78 10.24 -12.51 -11.12
CA ALA A 78 9.53 -13.42 -11.99
C ALA A 78 8.24 -12.79 -12.51
N VAL A 79 7.82 -13.19 -13.70
CA VAL A 79 6.62 -12.70 -14.39
C VAL A 79 5.68 -13.87 -14.65
N CYS A 80 4.41 -13.67 -14.32
CA CYS A 80 3.34 -14.62 -14.60
C CYS A 80 2.37 -14.03 -15.63
N GLY A 81 2.65 -14.26 -16.91
CA GLY A 81 1.76 -13.86 -18.01
C GLY A 81 1.23 -12.44 -17.86
N GLU A 82 -0.10 -12.30 -17.94
CA GLU A 82 -0.81 -11.04 -17.69
C GLU A 82 -1.40 -10.95 -16.26
N LEU A 83 -0.94 -11.78 -15.31
CA LEU A 83 -1.48 -11.81 -13.95
C LEU A 83 -0.72 -10.91 -12.99
N PHE A 84 0.59 -11.13 -12.88
CA PHE A 84 1.45 -10.36 -11.97
C PHE A 84 2.92 -10.47 -12.33
N GLU A 85 3.69 -9.50 -11.82
CA GLU A 85 5.14 -9.53 -11.70
C GLU A 85 5.51 -9.60 -10.22
N THR A 86 6.58 -10.31 -9.89
CA THR A 86 7.06 -10.45 -8.51
C THR A 86 8.56 -10.22 -8.44
N ARG A 87 9.04 -9.66 -7.34
CA ARG A 87 10.48 -9.49 -7.05
C ARG A 87 10.74 -9.70 -5.59
N ARG A 88 11.90 -10.26 -5.27
CA ARG A 88 12.37 -10.35 -3.89
C ARG A 88 12.76 -8.97 -3.38
N LEU A 89 12.36 -8.66 -2.16
CA LEU A 89 12.79 -7.47 -1.43
C LEU A 89 13.84 -7.83 -0.38
N GLU A 90 14.79 -6.92 -0.19
CA GLU A 90 15.62 -6.94 1.01
C GLU A 90 14.75 -6.59 2.23
N GLY A 91 14.53 -7.59 3.08
CA GLY A 91 13.88 -7.40 4.36
C GLY A 91 14.78 -6.66 5.37
N PRO A 92 14.25 -6.33 6.56
CA PRO A 92 15.07 -5.87 7.67
C PRO A 92 16.13 -6.93 7.99
N LYS A 93 17.38 -6.49 8.22
CA LYS A 93 18.56 -7.35 8.39
C LYS A 93 18.39 -8.45 9.46
N ASP A 94 17.53 -8.23 10.44
CA ASP A 94 17.31 -9.14 11.57
C ASP A 94 15.93 -9.82 11.56
N SER A 95 15.16 -9.66 10.48
CA SER A 95 13.79 -10.21 10.44
C SER A 95 13.76 -11.73 10.30
N GLY A 96 14.79 -12.34 9.70
CA GLY A 96 14.78 -13.76 9.32
C GLY A 96 13.69 -14.12 8.30
N LYS A 97 12.99 -13.13 7.73
CA LYS A 97 11.88 -13.33 6.80
C LYS A 97 12.27 -12.98 5.38
N ALA A 98 11.71 -13.71 4.43
CA ALA A 98 11.72 -13.34 3.02
C ALA A 98 10.56 -12.37 2.74
N PHE A 99 10.82 -11.37 1.89
CA PHE A 99 9.82 -10.41 1.44
C PHE A 99 9.74 -10.44 -0.08
N PHE A 100 8.52 -10.34 -0.62
CA PHE A 100 8.29 -10.25 -2.06
C PHE A 100 7.30 -9.13 -2.36
N ILE A 101 7.62 -8.34 -3.37
CA ILE A 101 6.65 -7.45 -4.03
C ILE A 101 5.91 -8.28 -5.06
N VAL A 102 4.60 -8.11 -5.12
CA VAL A 102 3.73 -8.63 -6.18
C VAL A 102 2.99 -7.46 -6.81
N LEU A 103 3.38 -7.10 -8.03
CA LEU A 103 2.73 -6.11 -8.86
C LEU A 103 1.69 -6.82 -9.73
N ASN A 104 0.42 -6.62 -9.41
CA ASN A 104 -0.68 -7.22 -10.16
C ASN A 104 -0.95 -6.43 -11.44
N ALA A 105 -1.35 -7.11 -12.51
CA ALA A 105 -1.70 -6.46 -13.77
C ALA A 105 -3.05 -5.73 -13.73
N SER A 106 -3.91 -6.09 -12.78
CA SER A 106 -5.24 -5.51 -12.59
C SER A 106 -5.44 -5.04 -11.14
N PRO A 107 -6.31 -4.02 -10.90
CA PRO A 107 -6.69 -3.61 -9.56
C PRO A 107 -7.27 -4.76 -8.76
N GLN A 108 -6.86 -4.91 -7.50
CA GLN A 108 -7.35 -5.94 -6.60
C GLN A 108 -7.96 -5.35 -5.33
N PRO A 109 -8.90 -6.06 -4.68
CA PRO A 109 -9.51 -5.63 -3.42
C PRO A 109 -8.46 -5.37 -2.35
N PHE A 110 -8.64 -4.30 -1.56
CA PHE A 110 -7.74 -3.97 -0.46
C PHE A 110 -7.96 -4.93 0.70
N VAL A 111 -6.98 -5.81 0.95
CA VAL A 111 -6.98 -6.80 2.05
C VAL A 111 -5.59 -6.91 2.64
N TYR A 112 -5.46 -7.27 3.91
CA TYR A 112 -4.18 -7.47 4.56
C TYR A 112 -4.26 -8.58 5.59
N ARG A 113 -3.11 -9.16 5.91
CA ARG A 113 -2.91 -10.07 7.04
C ARG A 113 -1.63 -9.66 7.75
N ASN A 114 -1.75 -9.22 8.98
CA ASN A 114 -0.63 -8.87 9.85
C ASN A 114 -1.15 -8.78 11.30
N SER A 115 -0.43 -8.08 12.17
CA SER A 115 -0.80 -7.87 13.58
C SER A 115 -1.95 -6.87 13.80
N LEU A 116 -2.50 -6.28 12.74
CA LEU A 116 -3.54 -5.25 12.82
C LEU A 116 -4.96 -5.85 12.94
N PRO A 117 -5.92 -5.09 13.51
CA PRO A 117 -7.34 -5.43 13.43
C PRO A 117 -7.82 -5.59 11.98
N SER A 118 -8.91 -6.32 11.74
CA SER A 118 -9.48 -6.41 10.39
C SER A 118 -10.08 -5.08 9.92
N LEU A 119 -10.31 -4.92 8.61
CA LEU A 119 -10.81 -3.67 8.03
C LEU A 119 -12.13 -3.19 8.68
N ASN A 120 -13.02 -4.13 9.04
CA ASN A 120 -14.32 -3.85 9.65
C ASN A 120 -14.23 -3.46 11.13
N GLU A 121 -13.10 -3.76 11.78
CA GLU A 121 -12.83 -3.46 13.19
C GLU A 121 -11.89 -2.25 13.34
N LEU A 122 -11.44 -1.68 12.22
CA LEU A 122 -10.47 -0.61 12.19
C LEU A 122 -11.14 0.72 12.59
N THR A 123 -10.65 1.32 13.67
CA THR A 123 -11.13 2.62 14.17
C THR A 123 -9.99 3.63 14.18
N ALA A 124 -10.24 4.85 13.70
CA ALA A 124 -9.24 5.92 13.75
C ALA A 124 -8.75 6.19 15.20
N PRO A 125 -7.46 6.48 15.40
CA PRO A 125 -6.95 6.90 16.69
C PRO A 125 -7.61 8.20 17.18
N VAL A 126 -7.50 8.47 18.47
CA VAL A 126 -7.95 9.73 19.05
C VAL A 126 -7.05 10.86 18.56
N ASN A 127 -7.67 11.96 18.10
CA ASN A 127 -6.97 13.14 17.60
C ASN A 127 -6.01 13.73 18.65
N GLY A 128 -4.79 14.06 18.22
CA GLY A 128 -3.74 14.65 19.06
C GLY A 128 -3.09 13.67 20.04
N ILE A 129 -3.41 12.38 19.97
CA ILE A 129 -2.84 11.36 20.84
C ILE A 129 -1.75 10.58 20.11
N LYS A 130 -0.68 10.25 20.84
CA LYS A 130 0.37 9.33 20.41
C LYS A 130 -0.24 7.96 20.11
N ILE A 131 0.04 7.42 18.93
CA ILE A 131 -0.42 6.08 18.57
C ILE A 131 0.23 5.06 19.52
N LYS A 132 -0.57 4.11 20.00
CA LYS A 132 -0.21 3.16 21.07
C LYS A 132 1.04 2.34 20.69
N GLU A 133 1.78 1.95 21.72
CA GLU A 133 2.87 0.97 21.64
C GLU A 133 2.42 -0.35 21.00
N GLY A 134 3.30 -0.94 20.19
CA GLY A 134 3.19 -2.32 19.69
C GLY A 134 3.16 -2.46 18.17
N TYR A 135 2.88 -1.39 17.42
CA TYR A 135 2.96 -1.43 15.96
C TYR A 135 4.36 -1.06 15.48
N ARG A 136 4.88 -1.83 14.53
CA ARG A 136 6.05 -1.41 13.76
C ARG A 136 5.63 -0.29 12.80
N SER A 137 6.58 0.52 12.38
CA SER A 137 6.45 1.55 11.37
C SER A 137 5.76 1.03 10.09
N VAL A 138 6.11 -0.18 9.62
CA VAL A 138 5.44 -0.81 8.46
C VAL A 138 3.99 -1.24 8.75
N ASP A 139 3.69 -1.67 9.98
CA ASP A 139 2.32 -1.98 10.39
C ASP A 139 1.48 -0.71 10.49
N LEU A 140 2.09 0.39 10.98
CA LEU A 140 1.45 1.70 10.98
C LEU A 140 1.14 2.16 9.56
N LEU A 141 2.08 2.02 8.61
CA LEU A 141 1.81 2.34 7.21
C LEU A 141 0.58 1.60 6.68
N GLN A 142 0.48 0.29 6.92
CA GLN A 142 -0.68 -0.51 6.51
C GLN A 142 -1.97 -0.08 7.20
N TYR A 143 -1.92 0.18 8.50
CA TYR A 143 -3.07 0.65 9.28
C TYR A 143 -3.57 2.00 8.73
N MET A 144 -2.67 2.92 8.37
CA MET A 144 -3.05 4.24 7.84
C MET A 144 -3.57 4.18 6.43
N SER A 145 -2.97 3.35 5.57
CA SER A 145 -3.49 3.08 4.23
C SER A 145 -4.90 2.48 4.30
N ALA A 146 -5.15 1.58 5.26
CA ALA A 146 -6.46 0.98 5.47
C ALA A 146 -7.50 2.02 5.92
N LEU A 147 -7.17 2.87 6.91
CA LEU A 147 -8.04 3.98 7.32
C LEU A 147 -8.32 4.93 6.16
N CYS A 148 -7.30 5.27 5.38
CA CYS A 148 -7.45 6.16 4.24
C CYS A 148 -8.36 5.55 3.17
N LYS A 149 -8.25 4.24 2.91
CA LYS A 149 -9.09 3.53 1.95
C LYS A 149 -10.55 3.47 2.38
N ILE A 150 -10.84 3.21 3.66
CA ILE A 150 -12.21 3.20 4.21
C ILE A 150 -12.92 4.54 3.93
N GLU A 151 -12.18 5.63 4.05
CA GLU A 151 -12.68 6.99 3.86
C GLU A 151 -12.63 7.45 2.39
N ASN A 152 -12.40 6.54 1.44
CA ASN A 152 -12.20 6.83 0.00
C ASN A 152 -11.16 7.93 -0.27
N GLY A 153 -10.13 7.99 0.57
CA GLY A 153 -9.06 8.96 0.47
C GLY A 153 -7.88 8.51 -0.37
N THR A 154 -6.96 9.45 -0.59
CA THR A 154 -5.70 9.23 -1.31
C THR A 154 -4.53 9.38 -0.34
N PRO A 155 -3.68 8.36 -0.17
CA PRO A 155 -2.52 8.44 0.69
C PRO A 155 -1.40 9.29 0.06
N GLU A 156 -0.68 10.02 0.89
CA GLU A 156 0.54 10.74 0.55
C GLU A 156 1.60 10.48 1.62
N MET A 157 2.78 10.01 1.20
CA MET A 157 3.86 9.66 2.11
C MET A 157 5.06 10.57 1.91
N VAL A 158 5.62 11.06 3.02
CA VAL A 158 6.82 11.89 3.04
C VAL A 158 7.82 11.24 3.98
N VAL A 159 9.01 10.94 3.49
CA VAL A 159 10.07 10.29 4.27
C VAL A 159 11.36 11.08 4.19
N SER A 160 12.26 10.86 5.16
CA SER A 160 13.59 11.46 5.14
C SER A 160 14.49 10.73 4.15
N LYS A 161 14.97 11.43 3.11
CA LYS A 161 15.96 10.93 2.15
C LYS A 161 17.27 11.70 2.24
N ARG A 162 18.38 11.00 2.08
CA ARG A 162 19.73 11.58 2.08
C ARG A 162 20.14 11.94 0.66
N TYR A 163 20.50 13.20 0.44
CA TYR A 163 21.05 13.75 -0.79
C TYR A 163 22.48 14.22 -0.51
N GLY A 164 23.45 13.33 -0.75
CA GLY A 164 24.85 13.56 -0.36
C GLY A 164 24.98 13.72 1.16
N ARG A 165 25.33 14.93 1.61
CA ARG A 165 25.52 15.24 3.03
C ARG A 165 24.26 15.74 3.75
N THR A 166 23.20 16.05 3.01
CA THR A 166 21.98 16.66 3.54
C THR A 166 20.85 15.65 3.61
N VAL A 167 20.04 15.68 4.66
CA VAL A 167 18.78 14.92 4.75
C VAL A 167 17.63 15.88 4.47
N ARG A 168 16.70 15.48 3.60
CA ARG A 168 15.50 16.26 3.25
C ARG A 168 14.27 15.37 3.32
N LEU A 169 13.16 15.96 3.76
CA LEU A 169 11.84 15.37 3.60
C LEU A 169 11.49 15.33 2.11
N THR A 170 11.11 14.15 1.63
CA THR A 170 10.78 13.91 0.22
C THR A 170 9.46 13.16 0.14
N LYS A 171 8.56 13.62 -0.72
CA LYS A 171 7.38 12.85 -1.10
C LYS A 171 7.81 11.64 -1.92
N VAL A 172 7.30 10.47 -1.58
CA VAL A 172 7.66 9.20 -2.22
C VAL A 172 6.41 8.39 -2.57
N GLY A 173 6.54 7.51 -3.56
CA GLY A 173 5.50 6.54 -3.92
C GLY A 173 5.31 5.42 -2.89
N GLY A 174 4.28 4.60 -3.11
CA GLY A 174 3.89 3.49 -2.23
C GLY A 174 5.02 2.53 -1.89
N ILE A 175 5.72 2.05 -2.91
CA ILE A 175 6.79 1.06 -2.70
C ILE A 175 8.00 1.65 -1.98
N GLU A 176 8.39 2.87 -2.33
CA GLU A 176 9.52 3.53 -1.70
C GLU A 176 9.21 3.85 -0.23
N ALA A 177 7.98 4.31 0.06
CA ALA A 177 7.51 4.42 1.43
C ALA A 177 7.64 3.07 2.15
N PHE A 178 7.06 1.99 1.61
CA PHE A 178 7.14 0.68 2.25
C PHE A 178 8.59 0.26 2.57
N ASN A 179 9.51 0.39 1.63
CA ASN A 179 10.93 0.09 1.83
C ASN A 179 11.56 0.97 2.93
N TYR A 180 11.20 2.25 2.98
CA TYR A 180 11.63 3.14 4.05
C TYR A 180 11.09 2.70 5.41
N PHE A 181 9.79 2.44 5.53
CA PHE A 181 9.16 2.01 6.78
C PHE A 181 9.66 0.64 7.24
N LEU A 182 10.02 -0.24 6.30
CA LEU A 182 10.59 -1.56 6.57
C LEU A 182 12.03 -1.48 7.11
N SER A 183 12.87 -0.63 6.54
CA SER A 183 14.31 -0.57 6.84
C SER A 183 14.71 0.48 7.87
N SER A 184 14.02 1.62 7.88
CA SER A 184 14.44 2.86 8.55
C SER A 184 13.32 3.56 9.32
N GLY A 185 12.08 3.05 9.25
CA GLY A 185 10.93 3.67 9.89
C GLY A 185 11.06 3.83 11.41
N GLU A 186 11.77 2.91 12.05
CA GLU A 186 12.09 2.93 13.50
C GLU A 186 13.34 3.77 13.83
N GLY A 187 13.88 4.49 12.84
CA GLY A 187 15.01 5.38 13.03
C GLY A 187 14.61 6.68 13.73
N LYS A 188 15.58 7.55 13.99
CA LYS A 188 15.32 8.90 14.54
C LYS A 188 14.73 9.89 13.53
N ASP A 189 14.86 9.58 12.25
CA ASP A 189 14.51 10.50 11.18
C ASP A 189 12.98 10.66 11.08
N PRO A 190 12.50 11.87 10.73
CA PRO A 190 11.08 12.13 10.63
C PRO A 190 10.47 11.48 9.39
N TRP A 191 9.21 11.11 9.51
CA TRP A 191 8.36 10.69 8.40
C TRP A 191 6.91 11.08 8.66
N TYR A 192 6.15 11.20 7.58
CA TYR A 192 4.76 11.60 7.61
C TYR A 192 3.93 10.76 6.65
N PHE A 193 2.71 10.47 7.09
CA PHE A 193 1.66 9.90 6.25
C PHE A 193 0.47 10.86 6.30
N ALA A 194 -0.06 11.26 5.17
CA ALA A 194 -1.30 12.02 5.08
C ALA A 194 -2.32 11.27 4.24
N CYS A 195 -3.59 11.37 4.62
CA CYS A 195 -4.71 10.97 3.80
C CYS A 195 -5.48 12.21 3.37
N HIS A 196 -5.68 12.37 2.07
CA HIS A 196 -6.52 13.41 1.49
C HIS A 196 -7.89 12.84 1.13
N GLY A 197 -8.92 13.67 1.10
CA GLY A 197 -10.30 13.27 0.79
C GLY A 197 -11.28 13.90 1.77
N ASP A 198 -12.47 13.30 1.87
CA ASP A 198 -13.56 13.81 2.71
C ASP A 198 -13.21 13.76 4.21
N GLN A 199 -12.47 12.72 4.63
CA GLN A 199 -11.89 12.64 5.97
C GLN A 199 -10.36 12.74 5.89
N ARG A 200 -9.88 13.98 5.93
CA ARG A 200 -8.45 14.27 5.91
C ARG A 200 -7.80 13.97 7.26
N PHE A 201 -6.61 13.36 7.27
CA PHE A 201 -5.80 13.20 8.47
C PHE A 201 -4.30 13.11 8.16
N VAL A 202 -3.46 13.33 9.17
CA VAL A 202 -2.01 13.22 9.07
C VAL A 202 -1.47 12.48 10.28
N ILE A 203 -0.39 11.76 10.04
CA ILE A 203 0.43 11.11 11.06
C ILE A 203 1.83 11.62 10.91
N GLU A 204 2.34 12.18 12.01
CA GLU A 204 3.67 12.73 12.08
C GLU A 204 4.51 11.94 13.07
N LYS A 205 5.67 11.50 12.61
CA LYS A 205 6.77 11.14 13.49
C LYS A 205 7.83 12.22 13.33
N ASP A 206 8.02 12.99 14.39
CA ASP A 206 9.02 14.06 14.42
C ASP A 206 10.45 13.51 14.56
N TYR A 207 11.43 14.38 14.25
CA TYR A 207 12.84 14.10 14.50
C TYR A 207 13.09 13.99 16.00
N THR A 208 13.76 12.91 16.41
CA THR A 208 14.21 12.76 17.80
C THR A 208 15.72 12.93 17.90
N TYR A 209 16.16 13.58 18.98
CA TYR A 209 17.59 13.77 19.24
C TYR A 209 18.26 12.47 19.72
N SER A 210 17.50 11.57 20.34
CA SER A 210 17.98 10.32 20.93
C SER A 210 17.12 9.12 20.51
N SER A 211 17.76 7.96 20.33
CA SER A 211 17.07 6.68 20.09
C SER A 211 16.37 6.12 21.33
N LYS A 212 16.61 6.73 22.51
CA LYS A 212 15.97 6.36 23.78
C LYS A 212 14.67 7.10 24.07
N ASP A 213 14.39 8.19 23.34
CA ASP A 213 13.12 8.90 23.48
C ASP A 213 12.03 8.06 22.82
N GLU A 214 10.87 7.91 23.49
CA GLU A 214 9.75 7.09 22.99
C GLU A 214 9.32 7.59 21.61
N GLN A 215 9.75 6.85 20.58
CA GLN A 215 9.48 7.12 19.18
C GLN A 215 8.01 6.81 18.90
N ARG A 216 7.14 7.81 19.03
CA ARG A 216 5.71 7.59 18.81
C ARG A 216 5.15 8.61 17.83
N PRO A 217 4.55 8.16 16.73
CA PRO A 217 3.85 9.05 15.84
C PRO A 217 2.58 9.58 16.50
N PHE A 218 2.22 10.80 16.13
CA PHE A 218 0.98 11.45 16.54
C PHE A 218 -0.03 11.41 15.41
N TYR A 219 -1.30 11.20 15.74
CA TYR A 219 -2.40 11.23 14.79
C TYR A 219 -3.16 12.57 14.90
N TYR A 220 -3.39 13.25 13.77
CA TYR A 220 -4.20 14.45 13.69
C TYR A 220 -5.28 14.33 12.61
N ARG A 221 -6.52 14.55 13.00
CA ARG A 221 -7.69 14.61 12.12
C ARG A 221 -7.84 16.02 11.53
N ASN A 222 -8.50 16.10 10.38
CA ASN A 222 -8.81 17.32 9.63
C ASN A 222 -7.58 18.14 9.22
N ARG A 223 -6.42 17.51 9.15
CA ARG A 223 -5.13 18.11 8.80
C ARG A 223 -4.42 17.21 7.80
N GLY A 224 -3.82 17.79 6.77
CA GLY A 224 -2.91 17.13 5.84
C GLY A 224 -1.46 17.49 6.17
N LEU A 225 -0.67 17.80 5.14
CA LEU A 225 0.74 18.15 5.29
C LEU A 225 0.98 19.66 5.51
N GLU A 226 0.01 20.40 6.07
CA GLU A 226 0.18 21.84 6.30
C GLU A 226 1.37 22.11 7.25
N GLY A 227 2.23 23.05 6.83
CA GLY A 227 3.42 23.45 7.58
C GLY A 227 4.62 22.51 7.43
N ILE A 228 4.51 21.44 6.64
CA ILE A 228 5.59 20.50 6.37
C ILE A 228 6.22 20.86 5.02
N ASP A 229 7.50 21.26 5.03
CA ASP A 229 8.26 21.51 3.81
C ASP A 229 8.94 20.22 3.32
N PHE A 230 8.67 19.85 2.07
CA PHE A 230 9.20 18.64 1.47
C PHE A 230 9.42 18.79 -0.03
N VAL A 231 10.38 18.03 -0.54
CA VAL A 231 10.69 17.95 -1.95
C VAL A 231 9.68 17.04 -2.64
N LYS A 232 9.06 17.52 -3.71
CA LYS A 232 8.27 16.66 -4.62
C LYS A 232 9.23 15.84 -5.50
N GLU A 233 8.89 14.58 -5.75
CA GLU A 233 9.72 13.67 -6.56
C GLU A 233 10.07 14.27 -7.94
N ASP A 234 9.13 14.96 -8.57
CA ASP A 234 9.35 15.66 -9.85
C ASP A 234 10.21 16.93 -9.75
N GLY A 235 10.32 17.53 -8.56
CA GLY A 235 11.08 18.76 -8.31
C GLY A 235 12.60 18.55 -8.30
N LEU A 236 13.06 17.30 -8.41
CA LEU A 236 14.46 16.92 -8.56
C LEU A 236 14.83 16.55 -10.01
N ARG A 237 13.86 16.55 -10.94
CA ARG A 237 14.13 16.35 -12.37
C ARG A 237 14.69 17.64 -12.97
N THR A 238 16.00 17.83 -12.87
CA THR A 238 16.73 18.50 -13.95
C THR A 238 16.74 17.53 -15.13
N ASP A 239 15.82 17.73 -16.07
CA ASP A 239 15.72 17.13 -17.41
C ASP A 239 16.08 15.62 -17.54
N LYS A 240 15.07 14.75 -17.71
CA LYS A 240 15.13 13.60 -18.64
C LYS A 240 13.78 12.88 -18.87
N ASN A 241 13.51 12.76 -20.17
CA ASN A 241 12.71 11.85 -21.01
C ASN A 241 11.71 10.85 -20.37
N PRO A 242 10.50 10.65 -20.94
CA PRO A 242 9.54 9.62 -20.51
C PRO A 242 10.01 8.15 -20.61
N GLU A 243 11.11 7.86 -21.31
CA GLU A 243 11.75 6.53 -21.26
C GLU A 243 12.31 6.17 -19.88
N ASP A 244 12.37 7.16 -18.96
CA ASP A 244 12.91 6.94 -17.62
C ASP A 244 12.01 6.12 -16.69
N PHE A 245 10.71 5.89 -16.97
CA PHE A 245 9.90 5.04 -16.07
C PHE A 245 10.29 3.55 -16.16
N SER A 246 10.53 3.05 -17.38
CA SER A 246 11.07 1.70 -17.60
C SER A 246 12.52 1.56 -17.10
N ARG A 247 13.29 2.66 -17.19
CA ARG A 247 14.63 2.75 -16.60
C ARG A 247 14.64 2.92 -15.08
N MET A 248 13.64 3.52 -14.45
CA MET A 248 13.57 3.70 -13.00
C MET A 248 13.42 2.35 -12.28
N MET A 249 12.68 1.43 -12.90
CA MET A 249 12.62 0.01 -12.50
C MET A 249 13.91 -0.77 -12.80
N SER A 250 14.78 -0.22 -13.65
CA SER A 250 16.10 -0.77 -14.03
C SER A 250 17.29 -0.03 -13.40
N SER A 251 17.07 1.02 -12.60
CA SER A 251 18.11 1.87 -12.00
C SER A 251 18.03 1.97 -10.48
N MET A 252 17.21 1.13 -9.85
CA MET A 252 17.31 0.81 -8.42
C MET A 252 18.35 -0.30 -8.13
N PHE A 253 19.21 -0.62 -9.12
CA PHE A 253 20.38 -1.48 -8.99
C PHE A 253 21.66 -0.64 -8.78
#